data_AF-A0A2V9PTI8-F1
#
_entry.id   AF-A0A2V9PTI8-F1
#
_cell.length_a   1.000
_cell.length_b   1.000
_cell.length_c   1.000
_cell.angle_alpha   90.00
_cell.angle_beta   90.00
_cell.angle_gamma   90.00
#
_symmetry.space_group_name_H-M   'P 1'
#
loop_
_entity.id
_entity.type
_entity.pdbx_description
1 polymer ?
#
loop_
_entity_poly.entity_id
_entity_poly.type
_entity_poly.pdbx_seq_one_letter_code
_entity_poly.pdbx_strand_id
1 'polypeptide(L)'
;MLTDSPPLKNRAGFLESNRTKTPDLPQNGNLQAIAGHIESAMEEDSLPDVCTACAEFLATASDFYNVQRCGIRVLAARPLRVRENYATELFGNYQPQTMLIRVWMRTAVLAAG
;
A
#
# COMPACT_ATOMS: atom_id res chain seq x y z
N MET A 1 6.08 4.85 -12.59
CA MET A 1 4.97 4.01 -12.08
C MET A 1 4.28 3.41 -13.29
N LEU A 2 4.48 2.11 -13.57
CA LEU A 2 3.72 1.42 -14.61
C LEU A 2 2.40 1.00 -13.96
N THR A 3 1.32 1.71 -14.25
CA THR A 3 -0.03 1.32 -13.81
C THR A 3 -0.59 0.27 -14.76
N ASP A 4 -1.38 -0.66 -14.22
CA ASP A 4 -2.08 -1.64 -15.04
C ASP A 4 -2.89 -0.95 -16.14
N SER A 5 -2.98 -1.63 -17.29
CA SER A 5 -3.79 -1.13 -18.40
C SER A 5 -5.26 -1.02 -17.97
N PRO A 6 -5.98 0.04 -18.38
CA PRO A 6 -7.39 0.19 -18.09
C PRO A 6 -8.19 -1.06 -18.50
N PRO A 7 -9.21 -1.47 -17.73
CA PRO A 7 -9.98 -2.65 -18.04
C PRO A 7 -10.72 -2.48 -19.38
N LEU A 8 -10.71 -3.54 -20.18
CA LEU A 8 -11.43 -3.59 -21.47
C LEU A 8 -12.95 -3.55 -21.26
N LYS A 9 -13.44 -4.10 -20.15
CA LYS A 9 -14.85 -4.07 -19.72
C LYS A 9 -15.05 -2.99 -18.66
N ASN A 10 -16.22 -2.34 -18.67
CA ASN A 10 -16.55 -1.23 -17.76
C ASN A 10 -15.57 -0.03 -17.81
N ARG A 11 -15.12 0.35 -19.02
CA ARG A 11 -14.21 1.48 -19.20
C ARG A 11 -14.79 2.81 -18.70
N ALA A 12 -16.11 3.00 -18.83
CA ALA A 12 -16.78 4.20 -18.33
C ALA A 12 -16.69 4.31 -16.79
N GLY A 13 -17.02 3.24 -16.06
CA GLY A 13 -16.89 3.20 -14.60
C GLY A 13 -15.44 3.32 -14.12
N PHE A 14 -14.48 2.76 -14.86
CA PHE A 14 -13.05 2.98 -14.59
C PHE A 14 -12.68 4.46 -14.71
N LEU A 15 -13.09 5.14 -15.79
CA LEU A 15 -12.78 6.55 -15.99
C LEU A 15 -13.44 7.45 -14.93
N GLU A 16 -14.64 7.10 -14.50
CA GLU A 16 -15.35 7.81 -13.42
C GLU A 16 -14.63 7.64 -12.08
N SER A 17 -14.32 6.39 -11.68
CA SER A 17 -13.55 6.11 -10.47
C SER A 17 -12.17 6.77 -10.50
N ASN A 18 -11.48 6.72 -11.63
CA ASN A 18 -10.16 7.31 -11.79
C ASN A 18 -10.19 8.86 -11.79
N ARG A 19 -11.34 9.48 -12.07
CA ARG A 19 -11.52 10.93 -11.91
C ARG A 19 -11.70 11.34 -10.45
N THR A 20 -12.07 10.42 -9.57
CA THR A 20 -12.14 10.66 -8.12
C THR A 20 -10.72 10.76 -7.56
N LYS A 21 -10.18 11.99 -7.56
CA LYS A 21 -8.82 12.27 -7.07
C LYS A 21 -8.73 12.40 -5.55
N THR A 22 -9.86 12.58 -4.90
CA THR A 22 -9.96 12.87 -3.47
C THR A 22 -11.08 12.02 -2.88
N PRO A 23 -10.78 10.78 -2.46
CA PRO A 23 -11.71 10.07 -1.60
C PRO A 23 -11.92 10.88 -0.31
N ASP A 24 -13.13 10.86 0.22
CA ASP A 24 -13.40 11.49 1.52
C ASP A 24 -12.50 10.87 2.59
N LEU A 25 -11.92 11.69 3.45
CA LEU A 25 -11.10 11.24 4.56
C LEU A 25 -11.77 11.60 5.89
N PRO A 26 -11.50 10.85 6.98
CA PRO A 26 -11.91 11.24 8.32
C PRO A 26 -11.39 12.64 8.64
N GLN A 27 -12.31 13.57 8.92
CA GLN A 27 -11.96 14.98 9.20
C GLN A 27 -11.27 15.17 10.56
N ASN A 28 -11.29 14.16 11.43
CA ASN A 28 -10.67 14.19 12.75
C ASN A 28 -9.14 14.12 12.72
N GLY A 29 -8.52 13.95 11.54
CA GLY A 29 -7.07 13.93 11.38
C GLY A 29 -6.40 12.63 11.82
N ASN A 30 -7.15 11.64 12.31
CA ASN A 30 -6.60 10.39 12.84
C ASN A 30 -5.74 9.66 11.80
N LEU A 31 -6.21 9.55 10.55
CA LEU A 31 -5.44 8.90 9.49
C LEU A 31 -4.14 9.64 9.19
N GLN A 32 -4.13 10.98 9.27
CA GLN A 32 -2.95 11.77 8.98
C GLN A 32 -1.91 11.64 10.11
N ALA A 33 -2.35 11.59 11.37
CA ALA A 33 -1.47 11.32 12.50
C ALA A 33 -0.84 9.91 12.41
N ILE A 34 -1.65 8.88 12.14
CA ILE A 34 -1.15 7.51 11.99
C ILE A 34 -0.21 7.40 10.78
N ALA A 35 -0.48 8.10 9.68
CA ALA A 35 0.44 8.15 8.54
C ALA A 35 1.80 8.72 8.94
N GLY A 36 1.83 9.77 9.77
CA GLY A 36 3.08 10.28 10.34
C GLY A 36 3.82 9.24 11.19
N HIS A 37 3.12 8.42 11.97
CA HIS A 37 3.74 7.32 12.71
C HIS A 37 4.32 6.24 11.79
N ILE A 38 3.65 5.93 10.66
CA ILE A 38 4.20 5.01 9.65
C ILE A 38 5.49 5.60 9.09
N GLU A 39 5.51 6.88 8.73
CA GLU A 39 6.69 7.56 8.20
C GLU A 39 7.86 7.51 9.20
N SER A 40 7.64 7.90 10.46
CA SER A 40 8.68 7.85 11.50
C SER A 40 9.19 6.41 11.74
N ALA A 41 8.29 5.43 11.83
CA ALA A 41 8.69 4.04 12.04
C ALA A 41 9.49 3.45 10.84
N MET A 42 9.18 3.90 9.62
CA MET A 42 9.95 3.55 8.42
C MET A 42 11.34 4.19 8.43
N GLU A 43 11.47 5.44 8.88
CA GLU A 43 12.76 6.13 9.05
C GLU A 43 13.64 5.46 10.12
N GLU A 44 13.03 4.97 11.19
CA GLU A 44 13.69 4.24 12.28
C GLU A 44 13.99 2.77 11.94
N ASP A 45 13.56 2.29 10.77
CA ASP A 45 13.66 0.89 10.32
C ASP A 45 13.01 -0.12 11.30
N SER A 46 11.98 0.30 12.02
CA SER A 46 11.30 -0.53 13.02
C SER A 46 10.16 -1.32 12.41
N LEU A 47 10.41 -2.57 12.01
CA LEU A 47 9.37 -3.46 11.47
C LEU A 47 8.14 -3.62 12.39
N PRO A 48 8.30 -3.83 13.71
CA PRO A 48 7.16 -3.95 14.62
C PRO A 48 6.30 -2.69 14.66
N ASP A 49 6.92 -1.51 14.66
CA ASP A 49 6.20 -0.23 14.74
C ASP A 49 5.51 0.09 13.42
N VAL A 50 6.16 -0.18 12.27
CA VAL A 50 5.51 -0.08 10.96
C VAL A 50 4.31 -1.02 10.87
N CYS A 51 4.44 -2.26 11.34
CA CYS A 51 3.34 -3.22 11.33
C CYS A 51 2.17 -2.74 12.20
N THR A 52 2.46 -2.18 13.37
CA THR A 52 1.46 -1.66 14.31
C THR A 52 0.75 -0.45 13.73
N ALA A 53 1.49 0.54 13.24
CA ALA A 53 0.94 1.76 12.66
C ALA A 53 0.13 1.46 11.38
N CYS A 54 0.59 0.54 10.52
CA CYS A 54 -0.20 0.10 9.37
C CYS A 54 -1.50 -0.60 9.77
N ALA A 55 -1.48 -1.44 10.82
CA ALA A 55 -2.69 -2.12 11.29
C ALA A 55 -3.71 -1.10 11.85
N GLU A 56 -3.25 -0.09 12.59
CA GLU A 56 -4.08 0.99 13.11
C GLU A 56 -4.66 1.86 11.98
N PHE A 57 -3.85 2.16 10.97
CA PHE A 57 -4.30 2.90 9.78
C PHE A 57 -5.43 2.16 9.06
N LEU A 58 -5.25 0.87 8.82
CA LEU A 58 -6.25 0.05 8.13
C LEU A 58 -7.51 -0.14 8.96
N ALA A 59 -7.40 -0.29 10.28
CA ALA A 59 -8.57 -0.34 11.15
C ALA A 59 -9.37 0.97 11.07
N THR A 60 -8.69 2.11 11.22
CA THR A 60 -9.30 3.45 11.13
C THR A 60 -9.97 3.68 9.78
N ALA A 61 -9.29 3.34 8.68
CA ALA A 61 -9.85 3.48 7.34
C ALA A 61 -11.04 2.54 7.12
N SER A 62 -10.96 1.29 7.58
CA SER A 62 -12.03 0.30 7.43
C SER A 62 -13.29 0.73 8.14
N ASP A 63 -13.16 1.24 9.36
CA ASP A 63 -14.27 1.73 10.16
C ASP A 63 -14.90 2.99 9.51
N PHE A 64 -14.09 3.90 8.94
CA PHE A 64 -14.59 5.09 8.25
C PHE A 64 -15.35 4.77 6.95
N TYR A 65 -14.78 3.92 6.10
CA TYR A 65 -15.42 3.53 4.83
C TYR A 65 -16.50 2.45 4.99
N ASN A 66 -16.75 1.99 6.24
CA ASN A 66 -17.68 0.92 6.55
C ASN A 66 -17.43 -0.36 5.72
N VAL A 67 -16.16 -0.76 5.64
CA VAL A 67 -15.72 -1.97 4.93
C VAL A 67 -15.18 -3.01 5.90
N GLN A 68 -15.11 -4.26 5.45
CA GLN A 68 -14.48 -5.32 6.22
C GLN A 68 -13.00 -4.99 6.48
N ARG A 69 -12.57 -5.12 7.74
CA ARG A 69 -11.17 -4.94 8.13
C ARG A 69 -10.26 -5.89 7.37
N CYS A 70 -9.18 -5.34 6.81
CA CYS A 70 -8.16 -6.09 6.09
C CYS A 70 -6.93 -6.35 6.98
N GLY A 71 -6.29 -7.49 6.76
CA GLY A 71 -5.02 -7.82 7.40
C GLY A 71 -3.85 -7.12 6.70
N ILE A 72 -2.76 -6.91 7.45
CA ILE A 72 -1.50 -6.40 6.93
C ILE A 72 -0.35 -7.35 7.27
N ARG A 73 0.59 -7.50 6.35
CA ARG A 73 1.92 -8.06 6.62
C ARG A 73 3.00 -7.11 6.12
N VAL A 74 3.86 -6.69 7.03
CA VAL A 74 5.06 -5.92 6.70
C VAL A 74 6.22 -6.90 6.52
N LEU A 75 6.83 -6.87 5.35
CA LEU A 75 7.94 -7.73 4.95
C LEU A 75 9.24 -6.91 5.00
N ALA A 76 10.33 -7.49 5.49
CA ALA A 76 11.59 -6.77 5.71
C ALA A 76 12.18 -6.19 4.42
N ALA A 77 12.75 -7.03 3.55
CA ALA A 77 13.35 -6.58 2.29
C ALA A 77 12.69 -7.27 1.10
N ARG A 78 12.42 -6.50 0.06
CA ARG A 78 11.95 -7.00 -1.23
C ARG A 78 13.15 -7.48 -2.05
N PRO A 79 13.28 -8.77 -2.39
CA PRO A 79 14.34 -9.21 -3.29
C PRO A 79 14.02 -8.72 -4.71
N LEU A 80 14.78 -7.74 -5.21
CA LEU A 80 14.61 -7.23 -6.58
C LEU A 80 15.52 -8.02 -7.52
N ARG A 81 14.96 -8.83 -8.43
CA ARG A 81 15.73 -9.42 -9.53
C ARG A 81 15.88 -8.38 -10.64
N VAL A 82 17.01 -7.68 -10.66
CA VAL A 82 17.39 -6.80 -11.78
C VAL A 82 17.71 -7.68 -12.99
N ARG A 83 16.94 -7.57 -14.08
CA ARG A 83 17.38 -7.97 -15.42
C ARG A 83 17.56 -6.71 -16.25
N GLU A 84 18.53 -6.73 -17.16
CA GLU A 84 19.00 -5.58 -17.94
C GLU A 84 17.91 -4.54 -18.26
N ASN A 85 18.08 -3.36 -17.64
CA ASN A 85 17.45 -2.07 -17.95
C ASN A 85 15.98 -1.78 -17.58
N TYR A 86 15.23 -2.66 -16.88
CA TYR A 86 14.01 -2.21 -16.18
C TYR A 86 13.52 -3.19 -15.09
N ALA A 87 12.87 -2.65 -14.07
CA ALA A 87 12.10 -3.41 -13.07
C ALA A 87 10.64 -2.90 -13.07
N THR A 88 9.67 -3.79 -13.32
CA THR A 88 8.23 -3.50 -13.25
C THR A 88 7.64 -4.20 -12.04
N GLU A 89 7.58 -3.54 -10.88
CA GLU A 89 7.12 -4.23 -9.68
C GLU A 89 6.34 -3.33 -8.71
N LEU A 90 5.32 -3.94 -8.08
CA LEU A 90 4.42 -3.30 -7.12
C LEU A 90 5.09 -3.22 -5.74
N PHE A 91 4.97 -2.07 -5.06
CA PHE A 91 5.49 -1.79 -3.71
C PHE A 91 4.72 -2.50 -2.58
N GLY A 92 3.64 -3.17 -2.95
CA GLY A 92 2.84 -4.04 -2.09
C GLY A 92 2.03 -4.98 -2.97
N ASN A 93 1.36 -5.95 -2.36
CA ASN A 93 0.29 -6.68 -3.04
C ASN A 93 -0.96 -6.73 -2.16
N TYR A 94 -2.10 -6.69 -2.81
CA TYR A 94 -3.39 -6.93 -2.17
C TYR A 94 -4.01 -8.18 -2.76
N GLN A 95 -4.44 -9.08 -1.90
CA GLN A 95 -5.14 -10.29 -2.30
C GLN A 95 -6.60 -10.19 -1.84
N PRO A 96 -7.53 -9.76 -2.73
CA PRO A 96 -8.92 -9.52 -2.35
C PRO A 96 -9.60 -10.74 -1.72
N GLN A 97 -9.24 -11.96 -2.15
CA GLN A 97 -9.83 -13.19 -1.61
C GLN A 97 -9.52 -13.41 -0.13
N THR A 98 -8.37 -12.92 0.35
CA THR A 98 -7.92 -13.09 1.74
C THR A 98 -7.94 -11.79 2.53
N MET A 99 -8.38 -10.69 1.90
CA MET A 99 -8.37 -9.34 2.48
C MET A 99 -6.99 -8.99 3.10
N LEU A 100 -5.91 -9.46 2.48
CA LEU A 100 -4.56 -9.31 3.01
C LEU A 100 -3.74 -8.38 2.13
N ILE A 101 -3.31 -7.27 2.72
CA ILE A 101 -2.33 -6.36 2.16
C ILE A 101 -0.95 -6.83 2.63
N ARG A 102 0.03 -6.85 1.73
CA ARG A 102 1.44 -7.02 2.08
C ARG A 102 2.22 -5.83 1.54
N VAL A 103 3.11 -5.31 2.37
CA VAL A 103 3.99 -4.19 2.04
C VAL A 103 5.41 -4.56 2.41
N TRP A 104 6.39 -4.00 1.70
CA TRP A 104 7.80 -4.18 2.02
C TRP A 104 8.38 -2.92 2.66
N MET A 105 9.26 -3.05 3.65
CA MET A 105 9.95 -1.89 4.26
C MET A 105 11.02 -1.31 3.33
N ARG A 106 11.71 -2.18 2.59
CA ARG A 106 12.83 -1.78 1.73
C ARG A 106 12.76 -2.48 0.37
N THR A 107 13.25 -1.77 -0.64
CA THR A 107 13.55 -2.36 -1.94
C THR A 107 15.02 -2.78 -1.96
N ALA A 108 15.33 -4.08 -1.92
CA ALA A 108 16.72 -4.54 -2.02
C ALA A 108 17.11 -4.68 -3.49
N VAL A 109 18.00 -3.81 -3.97
CA VAL A 109 18.56 -3.88 -5.33
C VAL A 109 19.69 -4.92 -5.32
N LEU A 110 19.48 -6.09 -5.96
CA LEU A 110 20.57 -7.01 -6.27
C LEU A 110 21.34 -6.44 -7.45
N ALA A 111 22.56 -5.94 -7.22
CA ALA A 111 23.50 -5.67 -8.29
C ALA A 111 23.81 -6.98 -9.01
N ALA A 112 23.53 -7.06 -10.31
CA ALA A 112 24.04 -8.14 -11.15
C ALA A 112 25.57 -7.96 -11.21
N GLY A 113 26.30 -9.02 -10.83
CA GLY A 113 27.76 -9.05 -10.83
C GLY A 113 28.37 -9.06 -12.23
#